data_AF-A0A222EP74-F1
#
_entry.id   AF-A0A222EP74-F1
#
_cell.length_a   1.000
_cell.length_b   1.000
_cell.length_c   1.000
_cell.angle_alpha   90.00
_cell.angle_beta   90.00
_cell.angle_gamma   90.00
#
_symmetry.space_group_name_H-M   'P 1'
#
loop_
_entity.id
_entity.type
_entity.pdbx_description
1 polymer ?
#
loop_
_entity_poly.entity_id
_entity_poly.type
_entity_poly.pdbx_seq_one_letter_code
_entity_poly.pdbx_strand_id
1 'polypeptide(L)'
;MVIRKENMLHTSILQDFLAISSYKSAIAIIVFFGLQIGLWFFLKRFKNKFLHLFSGLVLGLLYGLIIQAIVGFPESFTKKDEDGVSYWKEEFYWIFELDSWSVLFKKIFITSITLLMIPLIFLSIFRSVTKKSTKRLGRITGKGITFLMLNVAAAFCIAAAIGILLKVGVTSDGKKVLDEFSDKSTSGDDSAIKSIPAMIIDYLPKNFIADLGKDAVIPVLIMALIVGLSVKAISIKRPEKVEAFVKLMDSSWEIILKIVNGFIKIIPLAIMSIVTNLMITQSLTALTAVGKVLAAGYISLFICIGYLTGILAIAKIKPHKWWKYGWRPAYQGLVTQSSSATLPFTMKSLVDKMKVDESCVNTIIPLSTTMGMIGGAGAEGGLIVSLLWTGSDSSIIHNQGIWLFLFIGLLMTMIVSLGIPGTPGTSTLVITSLLGSLGVPSFKNGAFSIMLVLEDIYDIGRTSVNIIAAMVVSTIVAFSEGMIGESTDILSKKAAHYQEKVNLILKAKDDKAIKIKELKSIYPNKKIALDQKITEDELKLKYLDIKLTYKDEIKKIKSNKE
;
A
#
# COMPACT_ATOMS: atom_id res chain seq x y z
N MET A 1 -22.42 -7.13 -4.87
CA MET A 1 -23.05 -5.85 -4.50
C MET A 1 -24.55 -6.06 -4.52
N VAL A 2 -25.26 -5.77 -3.42
CA VAL A 2 -26.72 -5.91 -3.34
C VAL A 2 -27.35 -4.57 -3.73
N ILE A 3 -28.23 -4.55 -4.74
CA ILE A 3 -28.74 -3.32 -5.36
C ILE A 3 -30.19 -3.08 -4.94
N ARG A 4 -30.60 -1.80 -4.84
CA ARG A 4 -32.00 -1.40 -4.68
C ARG A 4 -32.77 -1.79 -5.94
N LYS A 5 -33.85 -2.56 -5.81
CA LYS A 5 -34.74 -2.86 -6.95
C LYS A 5 -35.42 -1.55 -7.38
N GLU A 6 -35.23 -1.13 -8.63
CA GLU A 6 -35.71 0.16 -9.16
C GLU A 6 -37.24 0.33 -9.10
N ASN A 7 -38.00 -0.76 -8.98
CA ASN A 7 -39.47 -0.75 -9.04
C ASN A 7 -40.19 -0.46 -7.71
N MET A 8 -39.49 -0.09 -6.64
CA MET A 8 -40.15 0.42 -5.42
C MET A 8 -40.48 1.90 -5.61
N LEU A 9 -41.69 2.16 -6.11
CA LEU A 9 -42.28 3.48 -6.35
C LEU A 9 -41.87 4.50 -5.27
N HIS A 10 -41.36 5.66 -5.70
CA HIS A 10 -41.13 6.85 -4.89
C HIS A 10 -42.40 7.21 -4.11
N THR A 11 -42.43 6.90 -2.81
CA THR A 11 -43.66 6.92 -2.01
C THR A 11 -43.66 7.96 -0.89
N SER A 12 -42.51 8.51 -0.47
CA SER A 12 -42.45 9.66 0.46
C SER A 12 -41.08 10.36 0.53
N ILE A 13 -41.08 11.66 0.88
CA ILE A 13 -39.86 12.44 1.21
C ILE A 13 -39.00 11.74 2.28
N LEU A 14 -39.61 11.10 3.27
CA LEU A 14 -38.88 10.42 4.34
C LEU A 14 -38.05 9.25 3.79
N GLN A 15 -38.61 8.49 2.86
CA GLN A 15 -37.93 7.35 2.26
C GLN A 15 -36.87 7.77 1.23
N ASP A 16 -37.13 8.78 0.41
CA ASP A 16 -36.20 9.16 -0.66
C ASP A 16 -35.14 10.17 -0.24
N PHE A 17 -35.48 11.10 0.68
CA PHE A 17 -34.52 12.10 1.17
C PHE A 17 -33.81 11.67 2.45
N LEU A 18 -34.56 11.15 3.44
CA LEU A 18 -33.96 10.73 4.72
C LEU A 18 -33.53 9.26 4.72
N ALA A 19 -33.89 8.47 3.71
CA ALA A 19 -33.70 7.02 3.74
C ALA A 19 -34.29 6.40 5.02
N ILE A 20 -35.53 6.79 5.38
CA ILE A 20 -36.29 6.26 6.51
C ILE A 20 -37.70 5.94 6.02
N SER A 21 -37.99 4.66 5.83
CA SER A 21 -39.32 4.16 5.44
C SER A 21 -40.11 3.54 6.59
N SER A 22 -39.47 3.18 7.70
CA SER A 22 -40.11 2.45 8.80
C SER A 22 -39.61 2.88 10.17
N TYR A 23 -40.38 2.56 11.22
CA TYR A 23 -39.94 2.76 12.60
C TYR A 23 -38.68 1.93 12.93
N LYS A 24 -38.50 0.77 12.28
CA LYS A 24 -37.32 -0.09 12.45
C LYS A 24 -36.05 0.59 11.95
N SER A 25 -36.09 1.21 10.76
CA SER A 25 -34.96 2.00 10.26
C SER A 25 -34.70 3.21 11.13
N ALA A 26 -35.74 3.96 11.52
CA ALA A 26 -35.59 5.12 12.39
C ALA A 26 -34.89 4.76 13.71
N ILE A 27 -35.34 3.70 14.41
CA ILE A 27 -34.73 3.25 15.67
C ILE A 27 -33.28 2.81 15.45
N ALA A 28 -33.02 1.99 14.44
CA ALA A 28 -31.67 1.51 14.16
C ALA A 28 -30.70 2.66 13.87
N ILE A 29 -31.12 3.62 13.04
CA ILE A 29 -30.32 4.80 12.70
C ILE A 29 -30.08 5.68 13.95
N ILE A 30 -31.11 5.94 14.75
CA ILE A 30 -31.00 6.73 15.99
C ILE A 30 -30.04 6.06 16.98
N VAL A 31 -30.15 4.75 17.19
CA VAL A 31 -29.25 4.00 18.08
C VAL A 31 -27.82 4.06 17.56
N PHE A 32 -27.61 3.85 16.25
CA PHE A 32 -26.28 3.94 15.63
C PHE A 32 -25.64 5.32 15.86
N PHE A 33 -26.36 6.42 15.57
CA PHE A 33 -25.84 7.76 15.81
C PHE A 33 -25.70 8.09 17.31
N GLY A 34 -26.59 7.58 18.16
CA GLY A 34 -26.49 7.70 19.61
C GLY A 34 -25.20 7.07 20.15
N LEU A 35 -24.85 5.88 19.67
CA LEU A 35 -23.58 5.21 19.98
C LEU A 35 -22.37 5.99 19.46
N GLN A 36 -22.45 6.56 18.25
CA GLN A 36 -21.38 7.40 17.69
C GLN A 36 -21.15 8.68 18.51
N ILE A 37 -22.22 9.36 18.92
CA ILE A 37 -22.17 10.56 19.78
C ILE A 37 -21.61 10.18 21.15
N GLY A 38 -22.12 9.10 21.75
CA GLY A 38 -21.63 8.57 23.03
C GLY A 38 -20.14 8.24 22.97
N LEU A 39 -19.69 7.57 21.91
CA LEU A 39 -18.29 7.27 21.65
C LEU A 39 -17.46 8.56 21.56
N TRP A 40 -17.92 9.56 20.80
CA TRP A 40 -17.20 10.83 20.67
C TRP A 40 -16.99 11.54 22.02
N PHE A 41 -18.03 11.62 22.85
CA PHE A 41 -17.94 12.23 24.18
C PHE A 41 -17.10 11.40 25.15
N PHE A 42 -17.25 10.07 25.12
CA PHE A 42 -16.44 9.14 25.92
C PHE A 42 -14.95 9.32 25.63
N LEU A 43 -14.59 9.37 24.35
CA LEU A 43 -13.20 9.47 23.92
C LEU A 43 -12.54 10.81 24.30
N LYS A 44 -13.31 11.91 24.40
CA LYS A 44 -12.78 13.17 24.95
C LYS A 44 -12.23 13.05 26.37
N ARG A 45 -12.71 12.08 27.16
CA ARG A 45 -12.24 11.86 28.55
C ARG A 45 -10.88 11.18 28.63
N PHE A 46 -10.42 10.54 27.56
CA PHE A 46 -9.17 9.79 27.54
C PHE A 46 -8.16 10.42 26.58
N LYS A 47 -6.88 10.48 26.95
CA LYS A 47 -5.81 10.93 26.05
C LYS A 47 -5.23 9.81 25.17
N ASN A 48 -5.55 8.55 25.47
CA ASN A 48 -4.93 7.40 24.82
C ASN A 48 -5.54 7.11 23.45
N LYS A 49 -4.83 7.45 22.37
CA LYS A 49 -5.26 7.24 20.98
C LYS A 49 -5.48 5.77 20.60
N PHE A 50 -4.91 4.81 21.33
CA PHE A 50 -5.17 3.40 21.12
C PHE A 50 -6.59 3.02 21.56
N LEU A 51 -7.03 3.52 22.72
CA LEU A 51 -8.39 3.31 23.23
C LEU A 51 -9.44 3.86 22.26
N HIS A 52 -9.12 4.94 21.54
CA HIS A 52 -10.00 5.54 20.54
C HIS A 52 -10.28 4.58 19.37
N LEU A 53 -9.22 3.93 18.87
CA LEU A 53 -9.31 2.96 17.78
C LEU A 53 -10.09 1.70 18.20
N PHE A 54 -9.76 1.17 19.37
CA PHE A 54 -10.33 -0.08 19.87
C PHE A 54 -11.81 0.06 20.24
N SER A 55 -12.20 1.19 20.85
CA SER A 55 -13.60 1.43 21.24
C SER A 55 -14.53 1.49 20.02
N GLY A 56 -14.10 2.14 18.93
CA GLY A 56 -14.87 2.17 17.70
C GLY A 56 -15.06 0.78 17.09
N LEU A 57 -14.01 -0.06 17.11
CA LEU A 57 -14.06 -1.44 16.61
C LEU A 57 -15.06 -2.27 17.42
N VAL A 58 -14.93 -2.27 18.75
CA VAL A 58 -15.80 -3.04 19.64
C VAL A 58 -17.25 -2.62 19.49
N LEU A 59 -17.54 -1.32 19.48
CA LEU A 59 -18.92 -0.84 19.32
C LEU A 59 -19.49 -1.17 17.94
N GLY A 60 -18.70 -1.03 16.87
CA GLY A 60 -19.13 -1.38 15.52
C GLY A 60 -19.44 -2.87 15.37
N LEU A 61 -18.59 -3.72 15.97
CA LEU A 61 -18.77 -5.17 16.00
C LEU A 61 -20.00 -5.57 16.80
N LEU A 62 -20.15 -5.07 18.03
CA LEU A 62 -21.31 -5.36 18.88
C LEU A 62 -22.61 -4.93 18.20
N TYR A 63 -22.66 -3.72 17.66
CA TYR A 63 -23.83 -3.23 16.95
C TYR A 63 -24.15 -4.09 15.72
N GLY A 64 -23.13 -4.43 14.91
CA GLY A 64 -23.29 -5.31 13.76
C GLY A 64 -23.79 -6.71 14.13
N LEU A 65 -23.25 -7.31 15.19
CA LEU A 65 -23.69 -8.62 15.71
C LEU A 65 -25.14 -8.57 16.23
N ILE A 66 -25.55 -7.47 16.88
CA ILE A 66 -26.94 -7.29 17.33
C ILE A 66 -27.88 -7.24 16.12
N ILE A 67 -27.54 -6.48 15.07
CA ILE A 67 -28.33 -6.44 13.84
C ILE A 67 -28.40 -7.84 13.19
N GLN A 68 -27.28 -8.54 13.08
CA GLN A 68 -27.26 -9.92 12.58
C GLN A 68 -28.08 -10.88 13.44
N ALA A 69 -28.11 -10.71 14.77
CA ALA A 69 -28.91 -11.54 15.66
C ALA A 69 -30.42 -11.30 15.50
N ILE A 70 -30.84 -10.08 15.16
CA ILE A 70 -32.25 -9.72 14.95
C ILE A 70 -32.75 -10.21 13.59
N VAL A 71 -31.93 -10.07 12.56
CA VAL A 71 -32.36 -10.26 11.17
C VAL A 71 -31.87 -11.58 10.56
N GLY A 72 -30.78 -12.13 11.09
CA GLY A 72 -30.02 -13.21 10.46
C GLY A 72 -28.88 -12.69 9.59
N PHE A 73 -28.28 -13.58 8.80
CA PHE A 73 -27.23 -13.24 7.84
C PHE A 73 -27.82 -12.71 6.52
N PRO A 74 -27.05 -12.00 5.67
CA PRO A 74 -27.53 -11.44 4.41
C PRO A 74 -28.34 -12.36 3.50
N GLU A 75 -28.08 -13.66 3.53
CA GLU A 75 -28.85 -14.66 2.78
C GLU A 75 -30.33 -14.73 3.20
N SER A 76 -30.62 -14.44 4.46
CA SER A 76 -31.99 -14.46 4.99
C SER A 76 -32.84 -13.30 4.48
N PHE A 77 -32.22 -12.18 4.10
CA PHE A 77 -32.90 -10.93 3.76
C PHE A 77 -32.60 -10.38 2.36
N THR A 78 -31.82 -11.12 1.56
CA THR A 78 -31.58 -10.82 0.14
C THR A 78 -32.18 -11.88 -0.76
N LYS A 79 -32.49 -11.52 -2.01
CA LYS A 79 -33.01 -12.40 -3.05
C LYS A 79 -32.22 -12.14 -4.34
N LYS A 80 -31.93 -13.18 -5.13
CA LYS A 80 -31.27 -13.05 -6.43
C LYS A 80 -32.29 -12.96 -7.56
N ASP A 81 -32.01 -12.19 -8.60
CA ASP A 81 -32.78 -12.21 -9.86
C ASP A 81 -32.24 -13.29 -10.80
N GLU A 82 -32.86 -13.39 -11.98
CA GLU A 82 -32.50 -14.34 -13.05
C GLU A 82 -31.07 -14.11 -13.56
N ASP A 83 -30.55 -12.89 -13.44
CA ASP A 83 -29.18 -12.50 -13.81
C ASP A 83 -28.15 -12.70 -12.67
N GLY A 84 -28.60 -13.21 -11.52
CA GLY A 84 -27.76 -13.47 -10.34
C GLY A 84 -27.45 -12.24 -9.49
N VAL A 85 -28.05 -11.09 -9.79
CA VAL A 85 -27.93 -9.84 -9.01
C VAL A 85 -28.75 -9.97 -7.74
N SER A 86 -28.12 -9.70 -6.60
CA SER A 86 -28.80 -9.76 -5.30
C SER A 86 -29.50 -8.43 -5.00
N TYR A 87 -30.75 -8.49 -4.53
CA TYR A 87 -31.55 -7.35 -4.06
C TYR A 87 -32.11 -7.63 -2.66
N TRP A 88 -32.41 -6.57 -1.92
CA TRP A 88 -33.00 -6.66 -0.59
C TRP A 88 -34.48 -7.08 -0.67
N LYS A 89 -34.91 -8.01 0.19
CA LYS A 89 -36.34 -8.33 0.36
C LYS A 89 -37.07 -7.13 0.97
N GLU A 90 -38.30 -6.88 0.55
CA GLU A 90 -39.08 -5.70 0.96
C GLU A 90 -39.26 -5.63 2.49
N GLU A 91 -39.49 -6.77 3.16
CA GLU A 91 -39.60 -6.90 4.62
C GLU A 91 -38.35 -6.42 5.40
N PHE A 92 -37.18 -6.38 4.74
CA PHE A 92 -35.90 -6.02 5.32
C PHE A 92 -35.30 -4.75 4.71
N TYR A 93 -36.10 -3.97 3.97
CA TYR A 93 -35.66 -2.74 3.33
C TYR A 93 -35.04 -1.72 4.29
N TRP A 94 -35.49 -1.70 5.55
CA TRP A 94 -34.96 -0.84 6.60
C TRP A 94 -33.45 -1.07 6.91
N ILE A 95 -32.88 -2.22 6.51
CA ILE A 95 -31.45 -2.52 6.67
C ILE A 95 -30.62 -1.85 5.58
N PHE A 96 -31.15 -1.77 4.36
CA PHE A 96 -30.50 -0.99 3.29
C PHE A 96 -30.42 0.50 3.66
N GLU A 97 -31.47 1.01 4.28
CA GLU A 97 -31.52 2.35 4.86
C GLU A 97 -30.49 2.52 5.99
N LEU A 98 -30.42 1.58 6.93
CA LEU A 98 -29.40 1.56 7.96
C LEU A 98 -27.99 1.51 7.36
N ASP A 99 -27.75 0.68 6.34
CA ASP A 99 -26.45 0.56 5.67
C ASP A 99 -26.03 1.91 5.08
N SER A 100 -26.94 2.57 4.37
CA SER A 100 -26.73 3.89 3.77
C SER A 100 -26.26 4.93 4.79
N TRP A 101 -26.86 4.95 5.97
CA TRP A 101 -26.46 5.83 7.07
C TRP A 101 -25.20 5.36 7.80
N SER A 102 -25.07 4.05 8.03
CA SER A 102 -23.94 3.47 8.76
C SER A 102 -22.61 3.72 8.02
N VAL A 103 -22.65 3.77 6.69
CA VAL A 103 -21.49 4.04 5.82
C VAL A 103 -21.11 5.53 5.77
N LEU A 104 -21.91 6.45 6.31
CA LEU A 104 -21.67 7.90 6.19
C LEU A 104 -20.28 8.32 6.69
N PHE A 105 -19.92 7.98 7.93
CA PHE A 105 -18.59 8.35 8.46
C PHE A 105 -17.46 7.56 7.79
N LYS A 106 -17.71 6.33 7.31
CA LYS A 106 -16.77 5.58 6.45
C LYS A 106 -16.44 6.40 5.19
N LYS A 107 -17.47 6.83 4.45
CA LYS A 107 -17.32 7.63 3.21
C LYS A 107 -16.66 8.98 3.49
N ILE A 108 -17.13 9.73 4.48
CA ILE A 108 -16.53 11.03 4.85
C ILE A 108 -15.03 10.86 5.12
N PHE A 109 -14.66 9.86 5.92
CA PHE A 109 -13.27 9.63 6.28
C PHE A 109 -12.40 9.24 5.08
N ILE A 110 -12.82 8.21 4.31
CA ILE A 110 -12.04 7.72 3.16
C ILE A 110 -11.90 8.84 2.12
N THR A 111 -13.00 9.49 1.72
CA THR A 111 -12.96 10.58 0.73
C THR A 111 -12.05 11.73 1.19
N SER A 112 -12.08 12.09 2.47
CA SER A 112 -11.26 13.16 3.02
C SER A 112 -9.76 12.83 2.96
N ILE A 113 -9.36 11.59 3.27
CA ILE A 113 -7.93 11.24 3.20
C ILE A 113 -7.48 11.06 1.74
N THR A 114 -8.32 10.48 0.88
CA THR A 114 -8.03 10.37 -0.55
C THR A 114 -7.80 11.74 -1.19
N LEU A 115 -8.57 12.76 -0.78
CA LEU A 115 -8.35 14.16 -1.20
C LEU A 115 -6.96 14.67 -0.81
N LEU A 116 -6.49 14.37 0.40
CA LEU A 116 -5.21 14.84 0.92
C LEU A 116 -4.01 14.05 0.36
N MET A 117 -4.24 12.86 -0.17
CA MET A 117 -3.19 11.96 -0.66
C MET A 117 -2.35 12.62 -1.76
N ILE A 118 -2.98 13.09 -2.83
CA ILE A 118 -2.28 13.66 -3.99
C ILE A 118 -1.35 14.81 -3.61
N PRO A 119 -1.83 15.88 -2.93
CA PRO A 119 -0.95 16.98 -2.58
C PRO A 119 0.11 16.57 -1.55
N LEU A 120 -0.19 15.62 -0.66
CA LEU A 120 0.80 15.09 0.28
C LEU A 120 1.92 14.33 -0.43
N ILE A 121 1.60 13.47 -1.40
CA ILE A 121 2.59 12.73 -2.19
C ILE A 121 3.48 13.70 -2.98
N PHE A 122 2.86 14.67 -3.65
CA PHE A 122 3.59 15.69 -4.41
C PHE A 122 4.59 16.44 -3.53
N LEU A 123 4.10 17.03 -2.42
CA LEU A 123 4.94 17.80 -1.50
C LEU A 123 6.01 16.94 -0.84
N SER A 124 5.69 15.69 -0.49
CA SER A 124 6.62 14.73 0.10
C SER A 124 7.84 14.50 -0.80
N ILE A 125 7.59 14.14 -2.06
CA ILE A 125 8.64 13.84 -3.04
C ILE A 125 9.40 15.10 -3.40
N PHE A 126 8.69 16.21 -3.66
CA PHE A 126 9.31 17.51 -3.94
C PHE A 126 10.32 17.88 -2.85
N ARG A 127 9.91 17.87 -1.58
CA ARG A 127 10.76 18.21 -0.43
C ARG A 127 11.92 17.22 -0.25
N SER A 128 11.71 15.94 -0.52
CA SER A 128 12.79 14.93 -0.47
C SER A 128 13.89 15.23 -1.50
N VAL A 129 13.49 15.63 -2.71
CA VAL A 129 14.42 15.90 -3.81
C VAL A 129 15.16 17.23 -3.64
N THR A 130 14.49 18.28 -3.15
CA THR A 130 15.08 19.62 -3.03
C THR A 130 16.09 19.76 -1.88
N LYS A 131 16.06 18.88 -0.87
CA LYS A 131 17.09 18.82 0.21
C LYS A 131 18.50 18.54 -0.33
N LYS A 132 19.55 19.00 0.35
CA LYS A 132 20.94 19.13 -0.19
C LYS A 132 21.57 17.87 -0.83
N SER A 133 21.25 16.62 -0.47
CA SER A 133 21.93 15.41 -1.01
C SER A 133 21.13 14.62 -2.07
N THR A 134 21.40 14.81 -3.37
CA THR A 134 20.72 14.08 -4.48
C THR A 134 21.25 12.67 -4.74
N LYS A 135 22.56 12.41 -4.54
CA LYS A 135 23.16 11.10 -4.84
C LYS A 135 22.65 9.99 -3.92
N ARG A 136 22.34 10.34 -2.67
CA ARG A 136 21.75 9.42 -1.69
C ARG A 136 20.31 9.05 -2.10
N LEU A 137 19.57 9.99 -2.69
CA LEU A 137 18.17 9.77 -3.10
C LEU A 137 18.01 8.67 -4.14
N GLY A 138 18.78 8.69 -5.24
CA GLY A 138 18.68 7.65 -6.27
C GLY A 138 18.98 6.24 -5.73
N ARG A 139 19.90 6.13 -4.77
CA ARG A 139 20.21 4.86 -4.07
C ARG A 139 19.09 4.43 -3.14
N ILE A 140 18.50 5.36 -2.38
CA ILE A 140 17.33 5.11 -1.52
C ILE A 140 16.17 4.59 -2.37
N THR A 141 15.83 5.29 -3.45
CA THR A 141 14.75 4.90 -4.37
C THR A 141 15.02 3.53 -4.98
N GLY A 142 16.22 3.31 -5.54
CA GLY A 142 16.58 2.04 -6.16
C GLY A 142 16.50 0.86 -5.18
N LYS A 143 17.10 1.00 -3.99
CA LYS A 143 17.01 -0.02 -2.94
C LYS A 143 15.56 -0.24 -2.48
N GLY A 144 14.79 0.84 -2.33
CA GLY A 144 13.38 0.79 -1.96
C GLY A 144 12.56 -0.03 -2.96
N ILE A 145 12.68 0.27 -4.25
CA ILE A 145 12.04 -0.49 -5.33
C ILE A 145 12.45 -1.96 -5.29
N THR A 146 13.76 -2.24 -5.18
CA THR A 146 14.26 -3.61 -5.13
C THR A 146 13.66 -4.39 -3.96
N PHE A 147 13.68 -3.85 -2.74
CA PHE A 147 13.12 -4.53 -1.57
C PHE A 147 11.59 -4.69 -1.65
N LEU A 148 10.88 -3.69 -2.18
CA LEU A 148 9.45 -3.79 -2.43
C LEU A 148 9.12 -4.93 -3.40
N MET A 149 9.85 -5.04 -4.51
CA MET A 149 9.67 -6.10 -5.51
C MET A 149 10.06 -7.48 -4.98
N LEU A 150 11.14 -7.58 -4.22
CA LEU A 150 11.55 -8.84 -3.58
C LEU A 150 10.50 -9.31 -2.57
N ASN A 151 9.89 -8.40 -1.82
CA ASN A 151 8.80 -8.73 -0.90
C ASN A 151 7.56 -9.26 -1.64
N VAL A 152 7.19 -8.65 -2.78
CA VAL A 152 6.10 -9.16 -3.64
C VAL A 152 6.41 -10.59 -4.10
N ALA A 153 7.62 -10.82 -4.59
CA ALA A 153 8.04 -12.15 -5.04
C ALA A 153 8.00 -13.18 -3.91
N ALA A 154 8.50 -12.84 -2.73
CA ALA A 154 8.46 -13.71 -1.56
C ALA A 154 7.02 -14.05 -1.16
N ALA A 155 6.13 -13.06 -1.11
CA ALA A 155 4.73 -13.27 -0.74
C ALA A 155 3.96 -14.09 -1.79
N PHE A 156 4.24 -13.89 -3.07
CA PHE A 156 3.72 -14.76 -4.13
C PHE A 156 4.11 -16.22 -3.88
N CYS A 157 5.39 -16.49 -3.66
CA CYS A 157 5.88 -17.84 -3.41
C CYS A 157 5.25 -18.46 -2.15
N ILE A 158 5.14 -17.71 -1.06
CA ILE A 158 4.49 -18.15 0.19
C ILE A 158 3.03 -18.53 -0.09
N ALA A 159 2.27 -17.64 -0.73
CA ALA A 159 0.85 -17.85 -0.97
C ALA A 159 0.57 -18.94 -1.99
N ALA A 160 1.36 -19.01 -3.07
CA ALA A 160 1.25 -20.08 -4.05
C ALA A 160 1.54 -21.45 -3.42
N ALA A 161 2.59 -21.55 -2.61
CA ALA A 161 2.94 -22.79 -1.92
C ALA A 161 1.83 -23.24 -0.95
N ILE A 162 1.30 -22.33 -0.14
CA ILE A 162 0.18 -22.64 0.77
C ILE A 162 -1.06 -23.05 -0.01
N GLY A 163 -1.41 -22.31 -1.06
CA GLY A 163 -2.60 -22.58 -1.85
C GLY A 163 -2.56 -23.92 -2.57
N ILE A 164 -1.38 -24.31 -3.09
CA ILE A 164 -1.15 -25.64 -3.67
C ILE A 164 -1.24 -26.73 -2.59
N LEU A 165 -0.58 -26.53 -1.45
CA LEU A 165 -0.56 -27.50 -0.35
C LEU A 165 -1.97 -27.78 0.18
N LEU A 166 -2.78 -26.72 0.32
CA LEU A 166 -4.16 -26.83 0.80
C LEU A 166 -5.17 -27.20 -0.30
N LYS A 167 -4.74 -27.25 -1.57
CA LYS A 167 -5.60 -27.48 -2.75
C LYS A 167 -6.81 -26.55 -2.74
N VAL A 168 -6.55 -25.25 -2.74
CA VAL A 168 -7.57 -24.20 -2.54
C VAL A 168 -8.66 -24.19 -3.62
N GLY A 169 -8.38 -24.69 -4.83
CA GLY A 169 -9.34 -24.85 -5.91
C GLY A 169 -10.13 -26.16 -5.91
N VAL A 170 -9.97 -26.99 -4.88
CA VAL A 170 -10.70 -28.26 -4.77
C VAL A 170 -11.63 -28.22 -3.56
N THR A 171 -12.92 -28.46 -3.80
CA THR A 171 -13.95 -28.60 -2.77
C THR A 171 -13.69 -29.83 -1.89
N SER A 172 -14.37 -29.91 -0.74
CA SER A 172 -14.26 -31.07 0.17
C SER A 172 -14.65 -32.39 -0.50
N ASP A 173 -15.56 -32.35 -1.48
CA ASP A 173 -16.03 -33.51 -2.24
C ASP A 173 -15.14 -33.83 -3.46
N GLY A 174 -13.98 -33.19 -3.59
CA GLY A 174 -13.02 -33.44 -4.66
C GLY A 174 -13.33 -32.74 -5.98
N LYS A 175 -14.44 -32.00 -6.09
CA LYS A 175 -14.76 -31.22 -7.30
C LYS A 175 -13.85 -30.00 -7.42
N LYS A 176 -13.45 -29.71 -8.65
CA LYS A 176 -12.66 -28.54 -9.03
C LYS A 176 -13.57 -27.34 -9.26
N VAL A 177 -13.29 -26.25 -8.55
CA VAL A 177 -14.18 -25.08 -8.49
C VAL A 177 -14.19 -24.23 -9.76
N LEU A 178 -13.24 -24.44 -10.68
CA LEU A 178 -13.12 -23.67 -11.91
C LEU A 178 -13.45 -24.45 -13.18
N ASP A 179 -13.71 -25.76 -13.12
CA ASP A 179 -13.99 -26.58 -14.31
C ASP A 179 -15.29 -26.13 -15.01
N GLU A 180 -16.30 -25.68 -14.26
CA GLU A 180 -17.55 -25.15 -14.84
C GLU A 180 -17.36 -23.80 -15.57
N PHE A 181 -16.18 -23.18 -15.40
CA PHE A 181 -15.85 -21.87 -15.97
C PHE A 181 -14.84 -21.96 -17.13
N SER A 182 -14.33 -23.15 -17.47
CA SER A 182 -13.37 -23.32 -18.57
C SER A 182 -13.98 -23.14 -19.96
N ASP A 183 -15.30 -23.37 -20.09
CA ASP A 183 -15.93 -23.63 -21.40
C ASP A 183 -16.82 -22.50 -21.93
N LYS A 184 -16.99 -21.41 -21.19
CA LYS A 184 -17.71 -20.25 -21.70
C LYS A 184 -16.70 -19.25 -22.23
N SER A 185 -16.49 -19.29 -23.55
CA SER A 185 -15.89 -18.21 -24.34
C SER A 185 -16.69 -16.93 -24.13
N THR A 186 -16.40 -16.23 -23.03
CA THR A 186 -16.78 -14.84 -22.89
C THR A 186 -15.83 -14.06 -23.77
N SER A 187 -16.22 -13.94 -25.04
CA SER A 187 -15.91 -12.78 -25.87
C SER A 187 -16.48 -11.55 -25.15
N GLY A 188 -15.73 -11.05 -24.18
CA GLY A 188 -16.22 -10.10 -23.19
C GLY A 188 -15.06 -9.26 -22.67
N ASP A 189 -14.67 -8.34 -23.55
CA ASP A 189 -13.68 -7.28 -23.37
C ASP A 189 -12.23 -7.76 -23.31
N ASP A 190 -11.56 -7.65 -24.46
CA ASP A 190 -10.11 -7.53 -24.57
C ASP A 190 -9.66 -6.36 -23.69
N SER A 191 -9.52 -6.57 -22.38
CA SER A 191 -8.48 -5.88 -21.63
C SER A 191 -7.17 -6.46 -22.14
N ALA A 192 -6.80 -6.04 -23.35
CA ALA A 192 -5.62 -6.47 -24.07
C ALA A 192 -4.46 -6.47 -23.09
N ILE A 193 -3.72 -7.57 -23.08
CA ILE A 193 -2.42 -7.67 -22.40
C ILE A 193 -1.65 -6.40 -22.78
N LYS A 194 -1.62 -5.41 -21.88
CA LYS A 194 -0.88 -4.19 -22.14
C LYS A 194 0.57 -4.61 -22.13
N SER A 195 1.24 -4.40 -23.26
CA SER A 195 2.69 -4.62 -23.31
C SER A 195 3.35 -3.80 -22.20
N ILE A 196 4.45 -4.30 -21.63
CA ILE A 196 5.22 -3.55 -20.63
C ILE A 196 5.51 -2.10 -21.10
N PRO A 197 5.88 -1.85 -22.38
CA PRO A 197 6.00 -0.49 -22.90
C PRO A 197 4.72 0.35 -22.79
N ALA A 198 3.55 -0.20 -23.14
CA ALA A 198 2.27 0.51 -23.02
C ALA A 198 1.95 0.85 -21.55
N MET A 199 2.22 -0.06 -20.62
CA MET A 199 2.07 0.18 -19.19
C MET A 199 3.00 1.30 -18.70
N ILE A 200 4.26 1.33 -19.14
CA ILE A 200 5.21 2.40 -18.81
C ILE A 200 4.71 3.76 -19.32
N ILE A 201 4.19 3.81 -20.56
CA ILE A 201 3.65 5.04 -21.16
C ILE A 201 2.44 5.55 -20.37
N ASP A 202 1.60 4.67 -19.84
CA ASP A 202 0.45 5.05 -19.02
C ASP A 202 0.83 5.62 -17.65
N TYR A 203 2.02 5.33 -17.14
CA TYR A 203 2.54 5.96 -15.93
C TYR A 203 3.12 7.35 -16.14
N LEU A 204 3.46 7.72 -17.39
CA LEU A 204 3.97 9.05 -17.68
C LEU A 204 2.84 10.07 -17.58
N PRO A 205 3.04 11.19 -16.85
CA PRO A 205 2.05 12.26 -16.83
C PRO A 205 1.94 12.86 -18.24
N LYS A 206 0.75 12.79 -18.82
CA LYS A 206 0.37 13.35 -20.12
C LYS A 206 -0.15 14.79 -19.98
N ASN A 207 -0.61 15.17 -18.79
CA ASN A 207 -1.15 16.50 -18.49
C ASN A 207 -0.82 16.95 -17.06
N PHE A 208 -0.43 18.22 -16.88
CA PHE A 208 -0.04 18.74 -15.57
C PHE A 208 -1.19 18.83 -14.55
N ILE A 209 -2.42 19.08 -15.02
CA ILE A 209 -3.59 19.32 -14.17
C ILE A 209 -4.50 18.09 -14.15
N ALA A 210 -4.82 17.53 -15.32
CA ALA A 210 -5.75 16.41 -15.41
C ALA A 210 -5.22 15.15 -14.70
N ASP A 211 -3.89 14.94 -14.69
CA ASP A 211 -3.27 13.80 -14.02
C ASP A 211 -3.06 14.03 -12.52
N LEU A 212 -3.53 15.17 -11.98
CA LEU A 212 -3.75 15.34 -10.54
C LEU A 212 -5.15 14.85 -10.12
N GLY A 213 -5.89 14.24 -11.04
CA GLY A 213 -7.19 13.62 -10.81
C GLY A 213 -7.10 12.27 -10.07
N LYS A 214 -8.26 11.63 -9.91
CA LYS A 214 -8.42 10.39 -9.14
C LYS A 214 -7.51 9.28 -9.70
N ASP A 215 -6.83 8.56 -8.79
CA ASP A 215 -6.03 7.35 -9.04
C ASP A 215 -4.67 7.52 -9.77
N ALA A 216 -4.17 8.76 -9.94
CA ALA A 216 -2.91 9.04 -10.65
C ALA A 216 -1.67 9.19 -9.74
N VAL A 217 -1.48 8.31 -8.75
CA VAL A 217 -0.36 8.44 -7.77
C VAL A 217 1.03 8.40 -8.43
N ILE A 218 1.25 7.47 -9.37
CA ILE A 218 2.55 7.34 -10.06
C ILE A 218 2.83 8.57 -10.95
N PRO A 219 1.89 9.02 -11.81
CA PRO A 219 2.03 10.29 -12.54
C PRO A 219 2.37 11.48 -11.61
N VAL A 220 1.66 11.61 -10.48
CA VAL A 220 1.93 12.66 -9.47
C VAL A 220 3.34 12.54 -8.89
N LEU A 221 3.82 11.33 -8.61
CA LEU A 221 5.17 11.08 -8.12
C LEU A 221 6.23 11.49 -9.14
N ILE A 222 6.06 11.09 -10.40
CA ILE A 222 6.97 11.47 -11.50
C ILE A 222 6.98 12.98 -11.68
N MET A 223 5.80 13.63 -11.66
CA MET A 223 5.69 15.07 -11.76
C MET A 223 6.44 15.78 -10.61
N ALA A 224 6.21 15.35 -9.37
CA ALA A 224 6.90 15.89 -8.20
C ALA A 224 8.41 15.72 -8.28
N LEU A 225 8.89 14.60 -8.83
CA LEU A 225 10.30 14.34 -9.06
C LEU A 225 10.88 15.29 -10.11
N ILE A 226 10.22 15.47 -11.26
CA ILE A 226 10.65 16.39 -12.33
C ILE A 226 10.71 17.82 -11.80
N VAL A 227 9.66 18.29 -11.14
CA VAL A 227 9.59 19.64 -10.56
C VAL A 227 10.65 19.82 -9.47
N GLY A 228 10.78 18.87 -8.55
CA GLY A 228 11.77 18.91 -7.47
C GLY A 228 13.22 18.92 -7.97
N LEU A 229 13.54 18.09 -8.97
CA LEU A 229 14.86 18.04 -9.60
C LEU A 229 15.16 19.35 -10.35
N SER A 230 14.17 19.93 -11.01
CA SER A 230 14.30 21.20 -11.72
C SER A 230 14.58 22.35 -10.75
N VAL A 231 13.79 22.46 -9.68
CA VAL A 231 14.01 23.44 -8.60
C VAL A 231 15.39 23.27 -7.98
N LYS A 232 15.81 22.03 -7.73
CA LYS A 232 17.15 21.76 -7.21
C LYS A 232 18.24 22.19 -8.18
N ALA A 233 18.11 21.89 -9.46
CA ALA A 233 19.08 22.29 -10.48
C ALA A 233 19.24 23.82 -10.53
N ILE A 234 18.14 24.56 -10.41
CA ILE A 234 18.16 26.02 -10.32
C ILE A 234 18.81 26.47 -9.02
N SER A 235 18.46 25.87 -7.87
CA SER A 235 18.98 26.24 -6.56
C SER A 235 20.50 26.18 -6.43
N ILE A 236 21.15 25.29 -7.20
CA ILE A 236 22.61 25.14 -7.22
C ILE A 236 23.30 26.38 -7.81
N LYS A 237 22.66 27.06 -8.78
CA LYS A 237 23.24 28.21 -9.49
C LYS A 237 22.65 29.54 -9.04
N ARG A 238 21.37 29.56 -8.66
CA ARG A 238 20.55 30.75 -8.38
C ARG A 238 19.54 30.47 -7.25
N PRO A 239 20.02 30.26 -6.00
CA PRO A 239 19.15 29.90 -4.88
C PRO A 239 18.03 30.91 -4.61
N GLU A 240 18.31 32.20 -4.77
CA GLU A 240 17.37 33.30 -4.55
C GLU A 240 16.13 33.24 -5.46
N LYS A 241 16.24 32.62 -6.64
CA LYS A 241 15.13 32.49 -7.59
C LYS A 241 14.09 31.45 -7.18
N VAL A 242 14.45 30.51 -6.31
CA VAL A 242 13.56 29.39 -5.91
C VAL A 242 13.27 29.35 -4.42
N GLU A 243 13.92 30.19 -3.61
CA GLU A 243 13.77 30.19 -2.16
C GLU A 243 12.31 30.38 -1.71
N ALA A 244 11.61 31.37 -2.28
CA ALA A 244 10.21 31.63 -1.98
C ALA A 244 9.32 30.42 -2.31
N PHE A 245 9.58 29.76 -3.44
CA PHE A 245 8.83 28.57 -3.86
C PHE A 245 9.07 27.38 -2.93
N VAL A 246 10.31 27.15 -2.51
CA VAL A 246 10.64 26.08 -1.54
C VAL A 246 9.95 26.35 -0.19
N LYS A 247 10.02 27.59 0.33
CA LYS A 247 9.34 27.99 1.57
C LYS A 247 7.81 27.81 1.48
N LEU A 248 7.22 28.12 0.32
CA LEU A 248 5.80 27.89 0.07
C LEU A 248 5.48 26.39 0.15
N MET A 249 6.25 25.52 -0.51
CA MET A 249 6.03 24.07 -0.49
C MET A 249 6.21 23.49 0.92
N ASP A 250 7.18 23.97 1.70
CA ASP A 250 7.37 23.58 3.10
C ASP A 250 6.19 24.01 3.97
N SER A 251 5.67 25.24 3.79
CA SER A 251 4.50 25.73 4.52
C SER A 251 3.24 24.95 4.16
N SER A 252 3.03 24.66 2.87
CA SER A 252 1.93 23.82 2.38
C SER A 252 1.97 22.43 3.00
N TRP A 253 3.16 21.85 3.17
CA TRP A 253 3.32 20.56 3.82
C TRP A 253 2.81 20.59 5.27
N GLU A 254 3.20 21.59 6.05
CA GLU A 254 2.73 21.75 7.44
C GLU A 254 1.22 21.96 7.53
N ILE A 255 0.64 22.74 6.61
CA ILE A 255 -0.81 22.95 6.52
C ILE A 255 -1.52 21.63 6.25
N ILE A 256 -1.06 20.84 5.27
CA ILE A 256 -1.67 19.54 4.96
C ILE A 256 -1.55 18.59 6.15
N LEU A 257 -0.39 18.52 6.81
CA LEU A 257 -0.24 17.72 8.03
C LEU A 257 -1.21 18.18 9.14
N LYS A 258 -1.49 19.48 9.26
CA LYS A 258 -2.48 20.00 10.21
C LYS A 258 -3.89 19.54 9.87
N ILE A 259 -4.28 19.57 8.59
CA ILE A 259 -5.58 19.08 8.11
C ILE A 259 -5.71 17.57 8.38
N VAL A 260 -4.69 16.79 8.04
CA VAL A 260 -4.63 15.35 8.35
C VAL A 260 -4.88 15.13 9.84
N ASN A 261 -4.18 15.86 10.72
CA ASN A 261 -4.35 15.77 12.18
C ASN A 261 -5.80 16.07 12.64
N GLY A 262 -6.55 16.86 11.88
CA GLY A 262 -7.98 17.09 12.08
C GLY A 262 -8.81 15.83 11.84
N PHE A 263 -8.64 15.20 10.67
CA PHE A 263 -9.35 13.96 10.32
C PHE A 263 -9.01 12.78 11.24
N ILE A 264 -7.83 12.76 11.86
CA ILE A 264 -7.48 11.77 12.91
C ILE A 264 -8.54 11.69 14.01
N LYS A 265 -9.16 12.82 14.35
CA LYS A 265 -10.13 12.89 15.46
C LYS A 265 -11.44 12.16 15.15
N ILE A 266 -11.79 12.02 13.87
CA ILE A 266 -13.04 11.39 13.40
C ILE A 266 -12.87 9.88 13.21
N ILE A 267 -11.62 9.38 13.19
CA ILE A 267 -11.30 7.96 12.97
C ILE A 267 -12.18 6.99 13.78
N PRO A 268 -12.38 7.15 15.10
CA PRO A 268 -13.14 6.17 15.87
C PRO A 268 -14.56 5.97 15.34
N LEU A 269 -15.16 7.05 14.84
CA LEU A 269 -16.49 7.03 14.28
C LEU A 269 -16.51 6.31 12.93
N ALA A 270 -15.50 6.59 12.11
CA ALA A 270 -15.30 5.90 10.83
C ALA A 270 -15.03 4.40 11.02
N ILE A 271 -14.25 4.01 12.02
CA ILE A 271 -13.98 2.61 12.36
C ILE A 271 -15.27 1.89 12.74
N MET A 272 -16.07 2.48 13.63
CA MET A 272 -17.37 1.92 13.99
C MET A 272 -18.26 1.73 12.76
N SER A 273 -18.34 2.75 11.89
CA SER A 273 -19.04 2.69 10.61
C SER A 273 -18.55 1.58 9.67
N ILE A 274 -17.23 1.42 9.53
CA ILE A 274 -16.65 0.39 8.67
C ILE A 274 -16.98 -1.01 9.18
N VAL A 275 -16.81 -1.23 10.48
CA VAL A 275 -17.04 -2.54 11.09
C VAL A 275 -18.53 -2.88 11.06
N THR A 276 -19.41 -1.91 11.34
CA THR A 276 -20.86 -2.12 11.21
C THR A 276 -21.26 -2.46 9.78
N ASN A 277 -20.78 -1.71 8.78
CA ASN A 277 -21.05 -2.00 7.37
C ASN A 277 -20.55 -3.40 6.99
N LEU A 278 -19.34 -3.79 7.42
CA LEU A 278 -18.82 -5.14 7.22
C LEU A 278 -19.77 -6.20 7.78
N MET A 279 -20.25 -6.04 9.00
CA MET A 279 -21.18 -7.00 9.60
C MET A 279 -22.54 -7.04 8.87
N ILE A 280 -23.04 -5.92 8.36
CA ILE A 280 -24.32 -5.87 7.64
C ILE A 280 -24.22 -6.51 6.25
N THR A 281 -23.08 -6.39 5.57
CA THR A 281 -22.93 -6.82 4.18
C THR A 281 -22.34 -8.22 4.02
N GLN A 282 -21.60 -8.75 5.00
CA GLN A 282 -20.93 -10.05 4.86
C GLN A 282 -21.83 -11.24 5.20
N SER A 283 -21.74 -12.26 4.34
CA SER A 283 -22.61 -13.43 4.35
C SER A 283 -21.85 -14.68 4.83
N LEU A 284 -22.42 -15.41 5.80
CA LEU A 284 -21.74 -16.55 6.44
C LEU A 284 -21.70 -17.77 5.52
N THR A 285 -22.74 -17.99 4.70
CA THR A 285 -22.79 -19.10 3.75
C THR A 285 -21.77 -18.90 2.63
N ALA A 286 -21.63 -17.68 2.12
CA ALA A 286 -20.59 -17.39 1.14
C ALA A 286 -19.20 -17.62 1.73
N LEU A 287 -18.97 -17.25 3.00
CA LEU A 287 -17.72 -17.51 3.69
C LEU A 287 -17.37 -19.00 3.80
N THR A 288 -18.36 -19.88 4.01
CA THR A 288 -18.12 -21.33 4.05
C THR A 288 -17.72 -21.91 2.69
N ALA A 289 -18.28 -21.41 1.59
CA ALA A 289 -17.99 -21.88 0.24
C ALA A 289 -16.55 -21.54 -0.22
N VAL A 290 -16.00 -20.42 0.26
CA VAL A 290 -14.65 -19.95 -0.08
C VAL A 290 -13.69 -19.99 1.12
N GLY A 291 -14.09 -20.62 2.23
CA GLY A 291 -13.37 -20.59 3.50
C GLY A 291 -11.97 -21.17 3.42
N LYS A 292 -11.75 -22.18 2.56
CA LYS A 292 -10.41 -22.75 2.31
C LYS A 292 -9.46 -21.73 1.67
N VAL A 293 -9.93 -20.99 0.67
CA VAL A 293 -9.16 -19.92 0.00
C VAL A 293 -8.86 -18.79 0.98
N LEU A 294 -9.86 -18.39 1.77
CA LEU A 294 -9.69 -17.35 2.79
C LEU A 294 -8.67 -17.74 3.86
N ALA A 295 -8.77 -18.97 4.38
CA ALA A 295 -7.83 -19.49 5.37
C ALA A 295 -6.40 -19.53 4.79
N ALA A 296 -6.23 -20.05 3.57
CA ALA A 296 -4.95 -20.04 2.88
C ALA A 296 -4.39 -18.62 2.74
N GLY A 297 -5.23 -17.64 2.39
CA GLY A 297 -4.82 -16.25 2.29
C GLY A 297 -4.36 -15.67 3.62
N TYR A 298 -5.14 -15.83 4.69
CA TYR A 298 -4.75 -15.32 6.01
C TYR A 298 -3.49 -15.99 6.54
N ILE A 299 -3.35 -17.32 6.39
CA ILE A 299 -2.11 -18.03 6.74
C ILE A 299 -0.93 -17.41 5.97
N SER A 300 -1.08 -17.17 4.66
CA SER A 300 -0.04 -16.56 3.83
C SER A 300 0.34 -15.17 4.34
N LEU A 301 -0.65 -14.34 4.69
CA LEU A 301 -0.41 -13.01 5.26
C LEU A 301 0.31 -13.08 6.61
N PHE A 302 -0.06 -14.00 7.50
CA PHE A 302 0.61 -14.19 8.79
C PHE A 302 2.06 -14.65 8.60
N ILE A 303 2.34 -15.56 7.67
CA ILE A 303 3.70 -15.96 7.33
C ILE A 303 4.48 -14.77 6.76
N CYS A 304 3.86 -13.94 5.91
CA CYS A 304 4.49 -12.72 5.40
C CYS A 304 4.85 -11.73 6.53
N ILE A 305 3.99 -11.56 7.54
CA ILE A 305 4.29 -10.77 8.73
C ILE A 305 5.50 -11.33 9.48
N GLY A 306 5.55 -12.66 9.65
CA GLY A 306 6.69 -13.36 10.25
C GLY A 306 7.98 -13.16 9.46
N TYR A 307 7.93 -13.31 8.14
CA TYR A 307 9.02 -13.05 7.21
C TYR A 307 9.55 -11.61 7.34
N LEU A 308 8.68 -10.61 7.26
CA LEU A 308 9.03 -9.19 7.40
C LEU A 308 9.67 -8.88 8.77
N THR A 309 9.12 -9.47 9.83
CA THR A 309 9.67 -9.37 11.19
C THR A 309 11.05 -10.04 11.29
N GLY A 310 11.24 -11.17 10.59
CA GLY A 310 12.51 -11.86 10.46
C GLY A 310 13.58 -11.02 9.77
N ILE A 311 13.24 -10.30 8.69
CA ILE A 311 14.15 -9.36 8.02
C ILE A 311 14.68 -8.31 9.02
N LEU A 312 13.80 -7.73 9.85
CA LEU A 312 14.21 -6.77 10.87
C LEU A 312 15.20 -7.39 11.87
N ALA A 313 14.91 -8.62 12.33
CA ALA A 313 15.77 -9.33 13.26
C ALA A 313 17.15 -9.64 12.67
N ILE A 314 17.21 -10.10 11.42
CA ILE A 314 18.46 -10.37 10.67
C ILE A 314 19.27 -9.08 10.50
N ALA A 315 18.58 -7.97 10.23
CA ALA A 315 19.19 -6.63 10.17
C ALA A 315 19.60 -6.07 11.56
N LYS A 316 19.43 -6.84 12.64
CA LYS A 316 19.76 -6.46 14.03
C LYS A 316 18.94 -5.29 14.58
N ILE A 317 17.78 -5.00 13.96
CA ILE A 317 16.76 -4.08 14.48
C ILE A 317 15.90 -4.86 15.48
N LYS A 318 15.58 -4.25 16.63
CA LYS A 318 14.79 -4.90 17.70
C LYS A 318 13.33 -5.00 17.29
N PRO A 319 12.80 -6.19 16.94
CA PRO A 319 11.46 -6.28 16.36
C PRO A 319 10.37 -5.82 17.32
N HIS A 320 10.48 -6.14 18.61
CA HIS A 320 9.50 -5.73 19.62
C HIS A 320 9.33 -4.20 19.74
N LYS A 321 10.43 -3.45 19.61
CA LYS A 321 10.39 -1.97 19.64
C LYS A 321 9.92 -1.40 18.32
N TRP A 322 10.27 -2.04 17.21
CA TRP A 322 9.74 -1.65 15.92
C TRP A 322 8.20 -1.81 15.89
N TRP A 323 7.68 -2.97 16.32
CA TRP A 323 6.24 -3.23 16.39
C TRP A 323 5.49 -2.28 17.32
N LYS A 324 6.10 -1.86 18.44
CA LYS A 324 5.54 -0.82 19.33
C LYS A 324 5.11 0.45 18.57
N TYR A 325 5.83 0.84 17.52
CA TYR A 325 5.49 2.01 16.70
C TYR A 325 4.82 1.65 15.36
N GLY A 326 5.10 0.46 14.82
CA GLY A 326 4.55 -0.05 13.56
C GLY A 326 3.11 -0.54 13.66
N TRP A 327 2.68 -0.99 14.85
CA TRP A 327 1.33 -1.54 15.06
C TRP A 327 0.22 -0.53 14.77
N ARG A 328 0.42 0.75 15.12
CA ARG A 328 -0.65 1.74 14.99
C ARG A 328 -1.00 2.06 13.53
N PRO A 329 -0.04 2.34 12.63
CA PRO A 329 -0.33 2.43 11.19
C PRO A 329 -0.91 1.13 10.61
N ALA A 330 -0.37 -0.03 10.99
CA ALA A 330 -0.85 -1.33 10.51
C ALA A 330 -2.33 -1.57 10.88
N TYR A 331 -2.70 -1.34 12.14
CA TYR A 331 -4.09 -1.43 12.59
C TYR A 331 -4.99 -0.45 11.84
N GLN A 332 -4.51 0.78 11.62
CA GLN A 332 -5.30 1.75 10.89
C GLN A 332 -5.58 1.27 9.46
N GLY A 333 -4.61 0.61 8.85
CA GLY A 333 -4.77 -0.09 7.58
C GLY A 333 -5.79 -1.22 7.61
N LEU A 334 -5.78 -2.05 8.65
CA LEU A 334 -6.80 -3.10 8.84
C LEU A 334 -8.19 -2.50 8.73
N VAL A 335 -8.42 -1.38 9.42
CA VAL A 335 -9.76 -0.80 9.43
C VAL A 335 -10.07 -0.02 8.16
N THR A 336 -9.14 0.80 7.65
CA THR A 336 -9.46 1.69 6.53
C THR A 336 -9.40 1.00 5.17
N GLN A 337 -8.81 -0.20 5.08
CA GLN A 337 -8.62 -0.96 3.84
C GLN A 337 -7.97 -0.10 2.73
N SER A 338 -7.12 0.84 3.13
CA SER A 338 -6.42 1.71 2.20
C SER A 338 -5.04 2.08 2.74
N SER A 339 -4.00 1.59 2.06
CA SER A 339 -2.61 1.99 2.28
C SER A 339 -2.46 3.50 2.11
N SER A 340 -3.09 4.06 1.08
CA SER A 340 -3.10 5.50 0.79
C SER A 340 -3.73 6.31 1.92
N ALA A 341 -4.82 5.83 2.53
CA ALA A 341 -5.46 6.51 3.65
C ALA A 341 -4.61 6.52 4.93
N THR A 342 -3.62 5.63 5.04
CA THR A 342 -2.72 5.57 6.20
C THR A 342 -1.40 6.30 5.97
N LEU A 343 -1.12 6.73 4.73
CA LEU A 343 0.14 7.33 4.31
C LEU A 343 0.70 8.37 5.31
N PRO A 344 -0.08 9.38 5.77
CA PRO A 344 0.45 10.39 6.68
C PRO A 344 0.84 9.83 8.06
N PHE A 345 0.13 8.80 8.53
CA PHE A 345 0.35 8.18 9.83
C PHE A 345 1.57 7.28 9.80
N THR A 346 1.71 6.52 8.71
CA THR A 346 2.87 5.69 8.43
C THR A 346 4.13 6.55 8.41
N MET A 347 4.10 7.65 7.66
CA MET A 347 5.22 8.59 7.58
C MET A 347 5.55 9.21 8.94
N LYS A 348 4.54 9.71 9.66
CA LYS A 348 4.72 10.29 10.99
C LYS A 348 5.28 9.29 12.01
N SER A 349 4.84 8.03 11.98
CA SER A 349 5.37 7.00 12.88
C SER A 349 6.86 6.71 12.60
N LEU A 350 7.23 6.61 11.32
CA LEU A 350 8.62 6.38 10.92
C LEU A 350 9.53 7.56 11.32
N VAL A 351 9.12 8.79 11.03
CA VAL A 351 9.92 9.99 11.32
C VAL A 351 9.95 10.30 12.81
N ASP A 352 8.79 10.47 13.46
CA ASP A 352 8.74 10.98 14.83
C ASP A 352 9.16 9.93 15.86
N LYS A 353 8.76 8.66 15.65
CA LYS A 353 8.91 7.59 16.65
C LYS A 353 10.07 6.66 16.35
N MET A 354 10.22 6.23 15.10
CA MET A 354 11.33 5.35 14.71
C MET A 354 12.61 6.11 14.32
N LYS A 355 12.53 7.45 14.17
CA LYS A 355 13.63 8.33 13.77
C LYS A 355 14.25 7.98 12.42
N VAL A 356 13.46 7.45 11.51
CA VAL A 356 13.88 7.24 10.11
C VAL A 356 13.93 8.60 9.42
N ASP A 357 15.01 8.87 8.69
CA ASP A 357 15.19 10.14 7.97
C ASP A 357 14.03 10.41 7.00
N GLU A 358 13.56 11.66 7.00
CA GLU A 358 12.44 12.11 6.17
C GLU A 358 12.67 11.82 4.69
N SER A 359 13.89 11.93 4.18
CA SER A 359 14.16 11.69 2.76
C SER A 359 13.90 10.23 2.39
N CYS A 360 14.18 9.29 3.30
CA CYS A 360 13.88 7.87 3.08
C CYS A 360 12.38 7.60 3.14
N VAL A 361 11.71 8.15 4.16
CA VAL A 361 10.27 8.00 4.38
C VAL A 361 9.46 8.61 3.23
N ASN A 362 9.76 9.87 2.90
CA ASN A 362 9.06 10.66 1.89
C ASN A 362 9.19 10.12 0.48
N THR A 363 10.17 9.24 0.24
CA THR A 363 10.40 8.60 -1.05
C THR A 363 9.81 7.21 -1.11
N ILE A 364 10.08 6.35 -0.11
CA ILE A 364 9.66 4.95 -0.15
C ILE A 364 8.18 4.78 0.18
N ILE A 365 7.67 5.53 1.15
CA ILE A 365 6.31 5.30 1.67
C ILE A 365 5.24 5.68 0.64
N PRO A 366 5.27 6.85 -0.02
CA PRO A 366 4.38 7.14 -1.14
C PRO A 366 4.46 6.11 -2.25
N LEU A 367 5.67 5.76 -2.66
CA LEU A 367 5.93 4.78 -3.72
C LEU A 367 5.33 3.41 -3.39
N SER A 368 5.43 2.98 -2.14
CA SER A 368 4.87 1.70 -1.68
C SER A 368 3.34 1.61 -1.69
N THR A 369 2.64 2.75 -1.81
CA THR A 369 1.17 2.75 -1.88
C THR A 369 0.63 2.36 -3.25
N THR A 370 1.48 2.35 -4.29
CA THR A 370 1.06 1.94 -5.64
C THR A 370 1.96 0.91 -6.30
N MET A 371 3.11 0.64 -5.68
CA MET A 371 4.06 -0.32 -6.17
C MET A 371 4.51 -1.23 -5.04
N GLY A 372 4.63 -2.53 -5.32
CA GLY A 372 5.25 -3.46 -4.39
C GLY A 372 4.33 -3.87 -3.24
N MET A 373 3.04 -3.94 -3.50
CA MET A 373 2.05 -4.36 -2.52
C MET A 373 2.16 -5.86 -2.26
N ILE A 374 2.82 -6.20 -1.16
CA ILE A 374 3.08 -7.57 -0.75
C ILE A 374 1.80 -8.40 -0.58
N GLY A 375 0.73 -7.84 -0.04
CA GLY A 375 -0.54 -8.50 0.20
C GLY A 375 -1.47 -8.39 -1.01
N GLY A 376 -1.68 -7.15 -1.48
CA GLY A 376 -2.63 -6.83 -2.56
C GLY A 376 -2.15 -7.20 -3.96
N ALA A 377 -0.88 -7.56 -4.13
CA ALA A 377 -0.38 -8.10 -5.40
C ALA A 377 0.31 -9.45 -5.18
N GLY A 378 1.33 -9.50 -4.32
CA GLY A 378 2.14 -10.70 -4.09
C GLY A 378 1.32 -11.89 -3.59
N ALA A 379 0.79 -11.80 -2.36
CA ALA A 379 0.03 -12.87 -1.75
C ALA A 379 -1.27 -13.17 -2.51
N GLU A 380 -2.02 -12.14 -2.91
CA GLU A 380 -3.24 -12.31 -3.71
C GLU A 380 -2.96 -12.99 -5.07
N GLY A 381 -1.92 -12.56 -5.79
CA GLY A 381 -1.50 -13.19 -7.04
C GLY A 381 -1.07 -14.64 -6.85
N GLY A 382 -0.35 -14.94 -5.78
CA GLY A 382 0.02 -16.32 -5.43
C GLY A 382 -1.20 -17.20 -5.15
N LEU A 383 -2.21 -16.67 -4.45
CA LEU A 383 -3.48 -17.36 -4.23
C LEU A 383 -4.23 -17.60 -5.55
N ILE A 384 -4.36 -16.58 -6.41
CA ILE A 384 -5.03 -16.71 -7.72
C ILE A 384 -4.34 -17.78 -8.56
N VAL A 385 -3.00 -17.76 -8.65
CA VAL A 385 -2.25 -18.74 -9.43
C VAL A 385 -2.41 -20.15 -8.85
N SER A 386 -2.37 -20.30 -7.53
CA SER A 386 -2.63 -21.61 -6.90
C SER A 386 -4.07 -22.10 -7.07
N LEU A 387 -5.04 -21.19 -7.11
CA LEU A 387 -6.46 -21.47 -7.36
C LEU A 387 -6.65 -21.97 -8.79
N LEU A 388 -6.05 -21.31 -9.78
CA LEU A 388 -6.04 -21.76 -11.17
C LEU A 388 -5.42 -23.15 -11.30
N TRP A 389 -4.25 -23.35 -10.71
CA TRP A 389 -3.53 -24.62 -10.78
C TRP A 389 -4.32 -25.77 -10.16
N THR A 390 -4.91 -25.56 -8.98
CA THR A 390 -5.58 -26.64 -8.23
C THR A 390 -7.04 -26.82 -8.62
N GLY A 391 -7.69 -25.77 -9.14
CA GLY A 391 -9.12 -25.73 -9.36
C GLY A 391 -9.57 -25.92 -10.81
N SER A 392 -8.65 -26.17 -11.74
CA SER A 392 -8.96 -26.43 -13.15
C SER A 392 -8.16 -27.64 -13.65
N ASP A 393 -8.70 -28.39 -14.62
CA ASP A 393 -7.96 -29.37 -15.45
C ASP A 393 -7.55 -28.85 -16.83
N SER A 394 -7.77 -27.56 -17.10
CA SER A 394 -7.49 -27.00 -18.43
C SER A 394 -6.03 -27.19 -18.86
N SER A 395 -5.87 -27.70 -20.08
CA SER A 395 -4.58 -27.92 -20.72
C SER A 395 -3.76 -26.63 -20.84
N ILE A 396 -4.39 -25.46 -20.92
CA ILE A 396 -3.72 -24.16 -20.96
C ILE A 396 -2.90 -23.92 -19.67
N ILE A 397 -3.41 -24.40 -18.53
CA ILE A 397 -2.76 -24.25 -17.22
C ILE A 397 -1.72 -25.36 -17.01
N HIS A 398 -2.06 -26.61 -17.36
CA HIS A 398 -1.25 -27.78 -16.98
C HIS A 398 -0.18 -28.20 -17.99
N ASN A 399 -0.34 -27.91 -19.30
CA ASN A 399 0.56 -28.40 -20.34
C ASN A 399 2.03 -27.96 -20.16
N GLN A 400 2.25 -26.78 -19.58
CA GLN A 400 3.57 -26.20 -19.39
C GLN A 400 4.29 -26.73 -18.13
N GLY A 401 3.58 -27.50 -17.29
CA GLY A 401 4.06 -27.97 -16.00
C GLY A 401 4.05 -26.90 -14.90
N ILE A 402 3.99 -27.35 -13.65
CA ILE A 402 3.78 -26.48 -12.48
C ILE A 402 4.85 -25.40 -12.32
N TRP A 403 6.12 -25.75 -12.55
CA TRP A 403 7.22 -24.83 -12.30
C TRP A 403 7.23 -23.65 -13.26
N LEU A 404 6.99 -23.91 -14.55
CA LEU A 404 6.91 -22.86 -15.55
C LEU A 404 5.67 -22.00 -15.35
N PHE A 405 4.52 -22.61 -15.04
CA PHE A 405 3.30 -21.87 -14.72
C PHE A 405 3.47 -20.94 -13.51
N LEU A 406 4.06 -21.42 -12.42
CA LEU A 406 4.36 -20.62 -11.23
C LEU A 406 5.37 -19.51 -11.51
N PHE A 407 6.39 -19.77 -12.33
CA PHE A 407 7.38 -18.77 -12.71
C PHE A 407 6.77 -17.64 -13.53
N ILE A 408 5.92 -17.96 -14.52
CA ILE A 408 5.19 -16.95 -15.30
C ILE A 408 4.22 -16.19 -14.38
N GLY A 409 3.49 -16.89 -13.51
CA GLY A 409 2.63 -16.28 -12.48
C GLY A 409 3.36 -15.29 -11.59
N LEU A 410 4.57 -15.62 -11.14
CA LEU A 410 5.42 -14.74 -10.35
C LEU A 410 5.78 -13.47 -11.13
N LEU A 411 6.29 -13.62 -12.37
CA LEU A 411 6.69 -12.48 -13.19
C LEU A 411 5.52 -11.55 -13.50
N MET A 412 4.37 -12.11 -13.88
CA MET A 412 3.17 -11.32 -14.15
C MET A 412 2.66 -10.63 -12.89
N THR A 413 2.66 -11.31 -11.74
CA THR A 413 2.29 -10.70 -10.46
C THR A 413 3.20 -9.51 -10.11
N MET A 414 4.51 -9.64 -10.33
CA MET A 414 5.45 -8.54 -10.11
C MET A 414 5.16 -7.34 -11.02
N ILE A 415 4.87 -7.56 -12.30
CA ILE A 415 4.51 -6.50 -13.25
C ILE A 415 3.20 -5.83 -12.83
N VAL A 416 2.17 -6.63 -12.54
CA VAL A 416 0.86 -6.15 -12.08
C VAL A 416 1.00 -5.35 -10.78
N SER A 417 1.93 -5.72 -9.89
CA SER A 417 2.19 -5.00 -8.64
C SER A 417 2.66 -3.56 -8.79
N LEU A 418 3.09 -3.14 -9.98
CA LEU A 418 3.57 -1.78 -10.25
C LEU A 418 2.43 -0.75 -10.42
N GLY A 419 1.19 -1.21 -10.64
CA GLY A 419 0.08 -0.36 -11.07
C GLY A 419 -1.19 -0.43 -10.23
N ILE A 420 -1.19 -1.22 -9.17
CA ILE A 420 -2.38 -1.37 -8.34
C ILE A 420 -2.40 -0.21 -7.33
N PRO A 421 -3.47 0.58 -7.26
CA PRO A 421 -3.56 1.68 -6.30
C PRO A 421 -3.77 1.17 -4.87
N GLY A 422 -3.31 1.93 -3.88
CA GLY A 422 -3.46 1.63 -2.45
C GLY A 422 -4.85 1.98 -1.89
N THR A 423 -5.90 1.81 -2.69
CA THR A 423 -7.29 2.11 -2.37
C THR A 423 -8.09 0.81 -2.15
N PRO A 424 -9.26 0.87 -1.47
CA PRO A 424 -10.09 -0.31 -1.27
C PRO A 424 -10.64 -0.86 -2.60
N GLY A 425 -10.91 -2.16 -2.66
CA GLY A 425 -11.63 -2.78 -3.78
C GLY A 425 -10.79 -3.01 -5.04
N THR A 426 -9.47 -3.19 -4.90
CA THR A 426 -8.56 -3.32 -6.05
C THR A 426 -8.39 -4.74 -6.55
N SER A 427 -8.97 -5.76 -5.89
CA SER A 427 -8.82 -7.16 -6.31
C SER A 427 -9.30 -7.44 -7.74
N THR A 428 -10.39 -6.80 -8.18
CA THR A 428 -10.86 -6.91 -9.57
C THR A 428 -9.78 -6.53 -10.59
N LEU A 429 -9.02 -5.47 -10.30
CA LEU A 429 -7.89 -5.04 -11.14
C LEU A 429 -6.77 -6.08 -11.13
N VAL A 430 -6.44 -6.62 -9.97
CA VAL A 430 -5.41 -7.66 -9.82
C VAL A 430 -5.78 -8.90 -10.63
N ILE A 431 -6.98 -9.43 -10.42
CA ILE A 431 -7.48 -10.63 -11.07
C ILE A 431 -7.52 -10.44 -12.59
N THR A 432 -8.13 -9.35 -13.07
CA THR A 432 -8.25 -9.08 -14.51
C THR A 432 -6.88 -8.95 -15.16
N SER A 433 -5.98 -8.18 -14.55
CA SER A 433 -4.64 -7.95 -15.10
C SER A 433 -3.80 -9.23 -15.10
N LEU A 434 -3.86 -10.01 -14.02
CA LEU A 434 -3.09 -11.24 -13.86
C LEU A 434 -3.60 -12.34 -14.79
N LEU A 435 -4.91 -12.59 -14.86
CA LEU A 435 -5.49 -13.60 -15.74
C LEU A 435 -5.28 -13.27 -17.21
N GLY A 436 -5.45 -12.00 -17.59
CA GLY A 436 -5.13 -11.53 -18.93
C GLY A 436 -3.66 -11.79 -19.27
N SER A 437 -2.75 -11.40 -18.37
CA SER A 437 -1.30 -11.59 -18.55
C SER A 437 -0.87 -13.06 -18.59
N LEU A 438 -1.64 -13.96 -17.95
CA LEU A 438 -1.42 -15.41 -17.98
C LEU A 438 -2.05 -16.10 -19.21
N GLY A 439 -2.80 -15.36 -20.04
CA GLY A 439 -3.49 -15.92 -21.21
C GLY A 439 -4.68 -16.82 -20.86
N VAL A 440 -5.26 -16.65 -19.66
CA VAL A 440 -6.39 -17.45 -19.15
C VAL A 440 -7.61 -16.58 -18.77
N PRO A 441 -8.04 -15.61 -19.61
CA PRO A 441 -9.14 -14.71 -19.28
C PRO A 441 -10.50 -15.42 -19.11
N SER A 442 -10.68 -16.60 -19.69
CA SER A 442 -11.90 -17.42 -19.53
C SER A 442 -12.22 -17.73 -18.06
N PHE A 443 -11.19 -17.84 -17.22
CA PHE A 443 -11.35 -18.12 -15.79
C PHE A 443 -11.73 -16.88 -14.95
N LYS A 444 -11.87 -15.70 -15.56
CA LYS A 444 -12.19 -14.43 -14.87
C LYS A 444 -13.45 -14.53 -14.02
N ASN A 445 -14.53 -15.09 -14.56
CA ASN A 445 -15.80 -15.19 -13.84
C ASN A 445 -15.71 -16.15 -12.64
N GLY A 446 -14.99 -17.27 -12.78
CA GLY A 446 -14.76 -18.20 -11.67
C GLY A 446 -13.88 -17.59 -10.57
N ALA A 447 -12.78 -16.94 -10.97
CA ALA A 447 -11.90 -16.22 -10.05
C ALA A 447 -12.64 -15.08 -9.33
N PHE A 448 -13.47 -14.31 -10.03
CA PHE A 448 -14.31 -13.27 -9.43
C PHE A 448 -15.33 -13.84 -8.45
N SER A 449 -16.01 -14.94 -8.81
CA SER A 449 -17.02 -15.57 -7.96
C SER A 449 -16.44 -16.02 -6.61
N ILE A 450 -15.16 -16.37 -6.59
CA ILE A 450 -14.45 -16.80 -5.39
C ILE A 450 -13.82 -15.61 -4.65
N MET A 451 -13.04 -14.78 -5.34
CA MET A 451 -12.23 -13.74 -4.71
C MET A 451 -13.04 -12.50 -4.32
N LEU A 452 -14.05 -12.10 -5.10
CA LEU A 452 -14.85 -10.91 -4.75
C LEU A 452 -15.73 -11.14 -3.52
N VAL A 453 -16.12 -12.40 -3.25
CA VAL A 453 -16.78 -12.79 -2.02
C VAL A 453 -15.86 -12.58 -0.81
N LEU A 454 -14.55 -12.74 -1.00
CA LEU A 454 -13.55 -12.58 0.05
C LEU A 454 -13.02 -11.16 0.17
N GLU A 455 -13.21 -10.30 -0.84
CA GLU A 455 -12.53 -9.00 -0.97
C GLU A 455 -12.65 -8.18 0.32
N ASP A 456 -13.87 -7.97 0.82
CA ASP A 456 -14.08 -7.12 1.99
C ASP A 456 -13.44 -7.67 3.28
N ILE A 457 -13.28 -8.99 3.42
CA ILE A 457 -12.66 -9.60 4.61
C ILE A 457 -11.15 -9.72 4.42
N TYR A 458 -10.70 -10.18 3.25
CA TYR A 458 -9.29 -10.39 2.96
C TYR A 458 -8.53 -9.06 2.79
N ASP A 459 -9.20 -8.00 2.30
CA ASP A 459 -8.61 -6.67 2.12
C ASP A 459 -8.11 -6.06 3.44
N ILE A 460 -8.82 -6.35 4.54
CA ILE A 460 -8.42 -5.95 5.90
C ILE A 460 -6.98 -6.40 6.16
N GLY A 461 -6.73 -7.70 6.03
CA GLY A 461 -5.43 -8.30 6.24
C GLY A 461 -4.39 -7.81 5.24
N ARG A 462 -4.70 -7.86 3.94
CA ARG A 462 -3.73 -7.56 2.87
C ARG A 462 -3.24 -6.10 2.94
N THR A 463 -4.14 -5.15 3.25
CA THR A 463 -3.82 -3.74 3.41
C THR A 463 -2.87 -3.51 4.58
N SER A 464 -3.13 -4.13 5.73
CA SER A 464 -2.24 -4.01 6.89
C SER A 464 -0.84 -4.53 6.59
N VAL A 465 -0.74 -5.68 5.92
CA VAL A 465 0.55 -6.28 5.54
C VAL A 465 1.29 -5.43 4.51
N ASN A 466 0.59 -4.77 3.58
CA ASN A 466 1.18 -3.77 2.69
C ASN A 466 1.86 -2.62 3.47
N ILE A 467 1.17 -2.07 4.47
CA ILE A 467 1.69 -0.97 5.29
C ILE A 467 2.89 -1.44 6.12
N ILE A 468 2.81 -2.63 6.72
CA ILE A 468 3.92 -3.22 7.48
C ILE A 468 5.14 -3.39 6.56
N ALA A 469 4.97 -3.95 5.37
CA ALA A 469 6.07 -4.11 4.41
C ALA A 469 6.67 -2.77 4.00
N ALA A 470 5.87 -1.76 3.69
CA ALA A 470 6.33 -0.41 3.38
C ALA A 470 7.21 0.17 4.50
N MET A 471 6.74 0.04 5.75
CA MET A 471 7.50 0.50 6.92
C MET A 471 8.80 -0.29 7.10
N VAL A 472 8.77 -1.61 6.92
CA VAL A 472 9.96 -2.47 7.02
C VAL A 472 10.98 -2.08 5.96
N VAL A 473 10.55 -1.93 4.69
CA VAL A 473 11.43 -1.51 3.60
C VAL A 473 12.04 -0.14 3.88
N SER A 474 11.24 0.84 4.29
CA SER A 474 11.76 2.17 4.64
C SER A 474 12.79 2.11 5.77
N THR A 475 12.53 1.29 6.79
CA THR A 475 13.44 1.09 7.92
C THR A 475 14.75 0.41 7.49
N ILE A 476 14.66 -0.67 6.71
CA ILE A 476 15.82 -1.44 6.25
C ILE A 476 16.68 -0.63 5.28
N VAL A 477 16.05 0.09 4.34
CA VAL A 477 16.79 0.96 3.42
C VAL A 477 17.48 2.07 4.20
N ALA A 478 16.78 2.72 5.13
CA ALA A 478 17.38 3.75 5.98
C ALA A 478 18.55 3.20 6.80
N PHE A 479 18.39 2.04 7.42
CA PHE A 479 19.46 1.38 8.17
C PHE A 479 20.68 1.09 7.28
N SER A 480 20.46 0.54 6.08
CA SER A 480 21.52 0.27 5.10
C SER A 480 22.20 1.52 4.56
N GLU A 481 21.55 2.67 4.70
CA GLU A 481 22.04 3.97 4.30
C GLU A 481 22.56 4.79 5.48
N GLY A 482 22.47 4.32 6.72
CA GLY A 482 22.89 5.08 7.89
C GLY A 482 21.95 6.22 8.31
N MET A 483 20.67 6.11 7.96
CA MET A 483 19.67 7.19 8.04
C MET A 483 18.62 6.97 9.14
N ILE A 484 19.00 6.29 10.23
CA ILE A 484 18.16 6.21 11.44
C ILE A 484 18.83 7.01 12.54
N GLY A 485 18.12 7.98 13.13
CA GLY A 485 18.66 8.87 14.14
C GLY A 485 19.08 8.14 15.42
N GLU A 486 20.15 8.63 16.07
CA GLU A 486 20.76 8.02 17.27
C GLU A 486 19.82 7.92 18.47
N SER A 487 18.85 8.84 18.58
CA SER A 487 17.83 8.84 19.63
C SER A 487 16.78 7.74 19.49
N THR A 488 16.84 6.94 18.43
CA THR A 488 15.92 5.82 18.24
C THR A 488 16.18 4.71 19.25
N ASP A 489 15.11 4.09 19.73
CA ASP A 489 15.24 2.95 20.62
C ASP A 489 15.17 1.61 19.87
N ILE A 490 14.83 1.61 18.57
CA ILE A 490 14.65 0.41 17.73
C ILE A 490 15.97 -0.29 17.37
N LEU A 491 17.09 0.44 17.37
CA LEU A 491 18.40 -0.13 17.07
C LEU A 491 18.97 -0.88 18.30
N SER A 492 19.59 -2.02 18.05
CA SER A 492 20.48 -2.65 19.04
C SER A 492 21.80 -1.89 19.14
N LYS A 493 22.56 -2.03 20.24
CA LYS A 493 23.89 -1.39 20.37
C LYS A 493 24.81 -1.78 19.19
N LYS A 494 24.79 -3.07 18.83
CA LYS A 494 25.51 -3.61 17.66
C LYS A 494 25.03 -3.00 16.34
N ALA A 495 23.72 -2.81 16.17
CA ALA A 495 23.17 -2.19 14.96
C ALA A 495 23.52 -0.70 14.88
N ALA A 496 23.48 0.04 15.99
CA ALA A 496 23.88 1.44 16.05
C ALA A 496 25.34 1.62 15.65
N HIS A 497 26.25 0.81 16.21
CA HIS A 497 27.67 0.84 15.85
C HIS A 497 27.91 0.43 14.38
N TYR A 498 27.21 -0.60 13.89
CA TYR A 498 27.25 -0.95 12.46
C TYR A 498 26.80 0.22 11.57
N GLN A 499 25.73 0.90 11.97
CA GLN A 499 25.20 2.04 11.24
C GLN A 499 26.18 3.21 11.21
N GLU A 500 26.85 3.51 12.32
CA GLU A 500 27.90 4.53 12.41
C GLU A 500 29.03 4.23 11.44
N LYS A 501 29.49 2.98 11.40
CA LYS A 501 30.49 2.51 10.43
C LYS A 501 30.02 2.68 8.98
N VAL A 502 28.75 2.38 8.69
CA VAL A 502 28.15 2.64 7.37
C VAL A 502 28.15 4.13 7.06
N ASN A 503 27.76 4.99 8.00
CA ASN A 503 27.77 6.45 7.82
C ASN A 503 29.16 6.98 7.50
N LEU A 504 30.20 6.52 8.18
CA LEU A 504 31.60 6.88 7.89
C LEU A 504 32.01 6.46 6.47
N ILE A 505 31.68 5.22 6.07
CA ILE A 505 31.97 4.72 4.72
C ILE A 505 31.23 5.53 3.65
N LEU A 506 29.97 5.86 3.88
CA LEU A 506 29.17 6.63 2.93
C LEU A 506 29.65 8.07 2.81
N LYS A 507 30.00 8.71 3.93
CA LYS A 507 30.62 10.03 3.96
C LYS A 507 31.92 10.05 3.16
N ALA A 508 32.82 9.09 3.40
CA ALA A 508 34.06 8.94 2.63
C ALA A 508 33.80 8.76 1.11
N LYS A 509 32.78 7.98 0.73
CA LYS A 509 32.39 7.81 -0.68
C LYS A 509 31.84 9.10 -1.29
N ASP A 510 31.01 9.83 -0.55
CA ASP A 510 30.42 11.09 -1.00
C ASP A 510 31.50 12.18 -1.14
N ASP A 511 32.39 12.31 -0.15
CA ASP A 511 33.53 13.24 -0.16
C ASP A 511 34.49 12.96 -1.32
N LYS A 512 34.82 11.68 -1.56
CA LYS A 512 35.57 11.25 -2.75
C LYS A 512 34.89 11.75 -4.04
N ALA A 513 33.59 11.57 -4.13
CA ALA A 513 32.85 11.91 -5.34
C ALA A 513 32.68 13.43 -5.53
N ILE A 514 32.67 14.20 -4.44
CA ILE A 514 32.71 15.67 -4.45
C ILE A 514 34.08 16.14 -4.95
N LYS A 515 35.18 15.67 -4.34
CA LYS A 515 36.55 16.02 -4.77
C LYS A 515 36.82 15.68 -6.23
N ILE A 516 36.36 14.51 -6.71
CA ILE A 516 36.47 14.16 -8.14
C ILE A 516 35.68 15.16 -9.02
N LYS A 517 34.51 15.61 -8.57
CA LYS A 517 33.68 16.57 -9.31
C LYS A 517 34.27 17.97 -9.29
N GLU A 518 34.84 18.41 -8.17
CA GLU A 518 35.59 19.66 -8.04
C GLU A 518 36.79 19.66 -8.98
N LEU A 519 37.58 18.57 -9.00
CA LEU A 519 38.70 18.43 -9.92
C LEU A 519 38.25 18.53 -11.39
N LYS A 520 37.13 17.88 -11.75
CA LYS A 520 36.52 17.99 -13.10
C LYS A 520 36.02 19.40 -13.42
N SER A 521 35.56 20.15 -12.41
CA SER A 521 35.11 21.53 -12.60
C SER A 521 36.26 22.49 -12.83
N ILE A 522 37.41 22.24 -12.19
CA ILE A 522 38.64 23.02 -12.37
C ILE A 522 39.27 22.70 -13.74
N TYR A 523 39.20 21.44 -14.17
CA TYR A 523 39.74 20.98 -15.45
C TYR A 523 38.65 20.40 -16.38
N PRO A 524 37.75 21.25 -16.91
CA PRO A 524 36.59 20.79 -17.67
C PRO A 524 36.94 20.26 -19.06
N ASN A 525 38.04 20.72 -19.67
CA ASN A 525 38.53 20.27 -20.98
C ASN A 525 40.07 20.20 -21.02
N LYS A 526 40.60 19.29 -21.85
CA LYS A 526 42.06 19.06 -22.02
C LYS A 526 42.87 20.34 -22.23
N LYS A 527 42.33 21.29 -23.00
CA LYS A 527 42.98 22.57 -23.33
C LYS A 527 43.26 23.45 -22.10
N ILE A 528 42.33 23.50 -21.14
CA ILE A 528 42.45 24.33 -19.93
C ILE A 528 43.44 23.73 -18.91
N ALA A 529 43.54 22.40 -18.85
CA ALA A 529 44.55 21.74 -18.02
C ALA A 529 45.97 22.02 -18.53
N LEU A 530 46.15 21.99 -19.85
CA LEU A 530 47.40 22.34 -20.53
C LEU A 530 47.75 23.84 -20.37
N ASP A 531 46.77 24.75 -20.47
CA ASP A 531 46.97 26.19 -20.24
C ASP A 531 47.40 26.51 -18.79
N GLN A 532 46.98 25.69 -17.82
CA GLN A 532 47.41 25.78 -16.41
C GLN A 532 48.73 25.03 -16.11
N LYS A 533 49.49 24.65 -17.15
CA LYS A 533 50.75 23.88 -17.05
C LYS A 533 50.61 22.52 -16.34
N ILE A 534 49.43 21.90 -16.32
CA ILE A 534 49.24 20.56 -15.79
C ILE A 534 49.20 19.58 -16.94
N THR A 535 50.14 18.63 -16.90
CA THR A 535 50.21 17.54 -17.88
C THR A 535 49.07 16.53 -17.67
N GLU A 536 48.73 15.80 -18.73
CA GLU A 536 47.67 14.77 -18.68
C GLU A 536 47.98 13.68 -17.63
N ASP A 537 49.26 13.39 -17.41
CA ASP A 537 49.70 12.40 -16.43
C ASP A 537 49.63 12.94 -14.99
N GLU A 538 49.93 14.22 -14.74
CA GLU A 538 49.70 14.85 -13.44
C GLU A 538 48.22 14.89 -13.07
N LEU A 539 47.32 15.12 -14.04
CA LEU A 539 45.88 15.09 -13.80
C LEU A 539 45.40 13.67 -13.47
N LYS A 540 45.90 12.64 -14.19
CA LYS A 540 45.64 11.23 -13.88
C LYS A 540 46.14 10.86 -12.48
N LEU A 541 47.34 11.33 -12.09
CA LEU A 541 47.91 11.11 -10.77
C LEU A 541 47.03 11.74 -9.67
N LYS A 542 46.53 12.97 -9.84
CA LYS A 542 45.57 13.59 -8.90
C LYS A 542 44.28 12.79 -8.75
N TYR A 543 43.71 12.27 -9.86
CA TYR A 543 42.54 11.39 -9.79
C TYR A 543 42.84 10.06 -9.09
N LEU A 544 44.02 9.49 -9.33
CA LEU A 544 44.45 8.24 -8.72
C LEU A 544 44.69 8.40 -7.23
N ASP A 545 45.35 9.47 -6.82
CA ASP A 545 45.61 9.82 -5.42
C ASP A 545 44.29 9.93 -4.64
N ILE A 546 43.35 10.76 -5.10
CA ILE A 546 42.00 10.84 -4.51
C ILE A 546 41.34 9.45 -4.45
N LYS A 547 41.48 8.62 -5.49
CA LYS A 547 40.90 7.28 -5.47
C LYS A 547 41.51 6.38 -4.40
N LEU A 548 42.83 6.45 -4.21
CA LEU A 548 43.61 5.66 -3.27
C LEU A 548 43.40 6.13 -1.83
N THR A 549 43.49 7.43 -1.55
CA THR A 549 43.28 8.00 -0.20
C THR A 549 41.95 7.52 0.41
N TYR A 550 40.86 7.68 -0.34
CA TYR A 550 39.53 7.27 0.13
C TYR A 550 39.33 5.75 0.10
N LYS A 551 40.09 5.00 -0.73
CA LYS A 551 40.07 3.53 -0.69
C LYS A 551 40.71 3.05 0.62
N ASP A 552 41.82 3.65 1.03
CA ASP A 552 42.52 3.32 2.27
C ASP A 552 41.74 3.77 3.51
N GLU A 553 41.11 4.94 3.48
CA GLU A 553 40.20 5.40 4.53
C GLU A 553 39.04 4.41 4.73
N ILE A 554 38.36 4.00 3.65
CA ILE A 554 37.29 2.99 3.72
C ILE A 554 37.83 1.65 4.22
N LYS A 555 39.06 1.26 3.83
CA LYS A 555 39.69 0.03 4.30
C LYS A 555 39.96 0.09 5.81
N LYS A 556 40.47 1.21 6.33
CA LYS A 556 40.68 1.46 7.77
C LYS A 556 39.38 1.38 8.56
N ILE A 557 38.33 2.06 8.07
CA ILE A 557 37.00 2.00 8.69
C ILE A 557 36.48 0.56 8.72
N LYS A 558 36.66 -0.21 7.63
CA LYS A 558 36.26 -1.62 7.56
C LYS A 558 37.06 -2.52 8.48
N SER A 559 38.36 -2.31 8.61
CA SER A 559 39.26 -3.13 9.43
C SER A 559 39.17 -2.84 10.93
N ASN A 560 38.66 -1.66 11.32
CA ASN A 560 38.39 -1.38 12.73
C ASN A 560 37.33 -2.37 13.24
N LYS A 561 37.80 -3.34 14.04
CA LYS A 561 37.02 -4.32 14.77
C LYS A 561 36.97 -3.83 16.22
N GLU A 562 35.82 -3.30 16.61
CA GLU A 562 35.43 -3.19 18.01
C GLU A 562 34.28 -4.17 18.29
#